data_AF-A0AAN8PZM5-F1
#
_entry.id   AF-A0AAN8PZM5-F1
#
_cell.length_a   1.000
_cell.length_b   1.000
_cell.length_c   1.000
_cell.angle_alpha   90.00
_cell.angle_beta   90.00
_cell.angle_gamma   90.00
#
_symmetry.space_group_name_H-M   'P 1'
#
loop_
_entity.id
_entity.type
_entity.pdbx_description
1 polymer ?
#
loop_
_entity_poly.entity_id
_entity_poly.type
_entity_poly.pdbx_seq_one_letter_code
_entity_poly.pdbx_strand_id
1 'polypeptide(L)'
;MFLNKLTEMKNCMLSKEDLKSIVSDIISSFLQTFREEFSSIHEKLDQTLKDNENLKKENKNLTLELAEIRSINEHEKLRTDEGILVANYNEQYSRKNNIRVLLALQNDSDLDNKQAFIQTIQRCVDISIKSEEIQAIHPLQSRDRNKPVITY
;
A
#
# COMPACT_ATOMS: atom_id res chain seq x y z
N MET A 1 -2.04 -72.15 -65.06
CA MET A 1 -2.62 -71.71 -63.77
C MET A 1 -1.56 -71.44 -62.70
N PHE A 2 -0.56 -72.32 -62.50
CA PHE A 2 0.50 -72.14 -61.50
C PHE A 2 1.44 -70.94 -61.76
N LEU A 3 1.82 -70.72 -63.03
CA LEU A 3 2.65 -69.57 -63.45
C LEU A 3 1.96 -68.22 -63.19
N ASN A 4 0.65 -68.09 -63.44
CA ASN A 4 -0.08 -66.85 -63.14
C ASN A 4 -0.09 -66.55 -61.64
N LYS A 5 -0.25 -67.56 -60.78
CA LYS A 5 -0.17 -67.38 -59.31
C LYS A 5 1.22 -66.95 -58.84
N LEU A 6 2.29 -67.46 -59.45
CA LEU A 6 3.67 -67.05 -59.16
C LEU A 6 3.95 -65.61 -59.60
N THR A 7 3.42 -65.19 -60.75
CA THR A 7 3.54 -63.80 -61.24
C THR A 7 2.74 -62.84 -60.37
N GLU A 8 1.53 -63.21 -59.95
CA GLU A 8 0.74 -62.43 -58.98
C GLU A 8 1.45 -62.31 -57.63
N MET A 9 2.02 -63.40 -57.09
CA MET A 9 2.79 -63.34 -55.83
C MET A 9 4.03 -62.44 -55.96
N LYS A 10 4.73 -62.48 -57.09
CA LYS A 10 5.88 -61.61 -57.35
C LYS A 10 5.48 -60.14 -57.47
N ASN A 11 4.32 -59.84 -58.04
CA ASN A 11 3.78 -58.49 -58.13
C ASN A 11 3.23 -57.97 -56.79
N CYS A 12 2.92 -58.87 -55.85
CA CYS A 12 2.57 -58.53 -54.47
C CYS A 12 3.79 -58.46 -53.53
N MET A 13 4.98 -58.81 -53.99
CA MET A 13 6.21 -58.71 -53.20
C MET A 13 6.84 -57.34 -53.37
N LEU A 14 7.06 -56.65 -52.23
CA LEU A 14 7.82 -55.42 -52.17
C LEU A 14 9.24 -55.64 -52.72
N SER A 15 9.62 -54.83 -53.70
CA SER A 15 10.99 -54.80 -54.20
C SER A 15 11.91 -54.10 -53.20
N LYS A 16 13.23 -54.27 -53.37
CA LYS A 16 14.20 -53.53 -52.56
C LYS A 16 14.07 -52.02 -52.76
N GLU A 17 13.77 -51.60 -53.99
CA GLU A 17 13.52 -50.21 -54.34
C GLU A 17 12.31 -49.64 -53.60
N ASP A 18 11.20 -50.39 -53.51
CA ASP A 18 10.01 -49.96 -52.77
C ASP A 18 10.31 -49.79 -51.28
N LEU A 19 11.03 -50.74 -50.68
CA LEU A 19 11.44 -50.67 -49.28
C LEU A 19 12.35 -49.46 -49.02
N LYS A 20 13.26 -49.17 -49.97
CA LYS A 20 14.18 -48.04 -49.89
C LYS A 20 13.43 -46.70 -50.00
N SER A 21 12.41 -46.62 -50.86
CA SER A 21 11.52 -45.45 -50.93
C SER A 21 10.79 -45.23 -49.61
N ILE A 22 10.13 -46.26 -49.08
CA ILE A 22 9.38 -46.17 -47.83
C ILE A 22 10.29 -45.71 -46.67
N VAL A 23 11.48 -46.30 -46.54
CA VAL A 23 12.44 -45.89 -45.50
C VAL A 23 12.91 -44.45 -45.70
N SER A 24 13.17 -44.04 -46.95
CA SER A 24 13.57 -42.67 -47.26
C SER A 24 12.47 -41.65 -46.94
N ASP A 25 11.22 -41.99 -47.22
CA ASP A 25 10.06 -41.12 -46.96
C ASP A 25 9.82 -40.98 -45.45
N ILE A 26 9.93 -42.09 -44.69
CA ILE A 26 9.83 -42.07 -43.23
C ILE A 26 10.94 -41.20 -42.61
N ILE A 27 12.20 -41.38 -43.05
CA ILE A 27 13.33 -40.60 -42.55
C ILE A 27 13.15 -39.12 -42.92
N SER A 28 12.72 -38.82 -44.14
CA SER A 28 12.54 -37.44 -44.60
C SER A 28 11.43 -36.74 -43.82
N SER A 29 10.28 -37.41 -43.62
CA SER A 29 9.19 -36.90 -42.79
C SER A 29 9.64 -36.68 -41.35
N PHE A 30 10.36 -37.64 -40.76
CA PHE A 30 10.86 -37.51 -39.39
C PHE A 30 11.84 -36.35 -39.24
N LEU A 31 12.80 -36.20 -40.16
CA LEU A 31 13.77 -35.11 -40.15
C LEU A 31 13.10 -33.75 -40.33
N GLN A 32 12.04 -33.70 -41.14
CA GLN A 32 11.27 -32.48 -41.33
C GLN A 32 10.50 -32.09 -40.06
N THR A 33 9.75 -33.02 -39.45
CA THR A 33 9.05 -32.76 -38.19
C THR A 33 10.02 -32.39 -37.08
N PHE A 34 11.15 -33.08 -36.97
CA PHE A 34 12.18 -32.77 -35.99
C PHE A 34 12.75 -31.35 -36.18
N ARG A 35 13.01 -30.95 -37.43
CA ARG A 35 13.48 -29.59 -37.74
C ARG A 35 12.45 -28.54 -37.33
N GLU A 36 11.18 -28.75 -37.66
CA GLU A 36 10.10 -27.81 -37.34
C GLU A 36 9.90 -27.68 -35.82
N GLU A 37 9.90 -28.79 -35.08
CA GLU A 37 9.82 -28.77 -33.61
C GLU A 37 11.05 -28.10 -32.99
N PHE A 38 12.25 -28.41 -33.48
CA PHE A 38 13.48 -27.81 -32.99
C PHE A 38 13.50 -26.29 -33.21
N SER A 39 13.09 -25.83 -34.39
CA SER A 39 12.94 -24.40 -34.68
C SER A 39 11.92 -23.74 -33.75
N SER A 40 10.76 -24.36 -33.52
CA SER A 40 9.75 -23.80 -32.61
C SER A 40 10.25 -23.72 -31.15
N ILE A 41 10.97 -24.74 -30.69
CA ILE A 41 11.59 -24.74 -29.35
C ILE A 41 12.64 -23.65 -29.26
N HIS A 42 13.45 -23.47 -30.30
CA HIS A 42 14.50 -22.46 -30.32
C HIS A 42 13.93 -21.05 -30.27
N GLU A 43 12.90 -20.75 -31.06
CA GLU A 43 12.20 -19.46 -31.01
C GLU A 43 11.59 -19.18 -29.64
N LYS A 44 10.96 -20.19 -29.01
CA LYS A 44 10.42 -20.05 -27.65
C LYS A 44 11.52 -19.81 -26.62
N LEU A 45 12.66 -20.46 -26.77
CA LEU A 45 13.81 -20.27 -25.88
C LEU A 45 14.35 -18.84 -26.01
N ASP A 46 14.54 -18.35 -27.23
CA ASP A 46 15.01 -17.00 -27.50
C ASP A 46 14.04 -15.94 -26.95
N GLN A 47 12.73 -16.15 -27.12
CA GLN A 47 11.72 -15.26 -26.54
C GLN A 47 11.78 -15.27 -25.01
N THR A 48 11.86 -16.47 -24.41
CA THR A 48 11.97 -16.61 -22.94
C THR A 48 13.22 -15.92 -22.40
N LEU A 49 14.35 -16.01 -23.11
CA LEU A 49 15.59 -15.33 -22.72
C LEU A 49 15.44 -13.81 -22.77
N LYS A 50 14.83 -13.27 -23.83
CA LYS A 50 14.53 -11.82 -23.93
C LYS A 50 13.61 -11.35 -22.81
N ASP A 51 12.55 -12.10 -22.54
CA ASP A 51 11.59 -11.78 -21.48
C ASP A 51 12.27 -11.81 -20.11
N ASN A 52 13.16 -12.77 -19.86
CA ASN A 52 13.94 -12.85 -18.63
C ASN A 52 14.88 -11.64 -18.44
N GLU A 53 15.55 -11.20 -19.51
CA GLU A 53 16.38 -10.00 -19.46
C GLU A 53 15.58 -8.73 -19.18
N ASN A 54 14.40 -8.61 -19.79
CA ASN A 54 13.49 -7.49 -19.53
C ASN A 54 13.00 -7.49 -18.08
N LEU A 55 12.57 -8.64 -17.56
CA LEU A 55 12.16 -8.79 -16.17
C LEU A 55 13.30 -8.48 -15.19
N LYS A 56 14.55 -8.85 -15.49
CA LYS A 56 15.71 -8.49 -14.67
C LYS A 56 15.93 -6.98 -14.63
N LYS A 57 15.78 -6.28 -15.76
CA LYS A 57 15.89 -4.82 -15.82
C LYS A 57 14.77 -4.14 -15.04
N GLU A 58 13.54 -4.60 -15.21
CA GLU A 58 12.38 -4.08 -14.50
C GLU A 58 12.52 -4.25 -12.98
N ASN A 59 12.93 -5.45 -12.53
CA ASN A 59 13.14 -5.73 -11.11
C ASN A 59 14.24 -4.85 -10.50
N LYS A 60 15.32 -4.59 -11.25
CA LYS A 60 16.35 -3.65 -10.82
C LYS A 60 15.81 -2.23 -10.65
N ASN A 61 14.99 -1.75 -11.59
CA ASN A 61 14.39 -0.41 -11.51
C ASN A 61 13.42 -0.31 -10.33
N LEU A 62 12.51 -1.29 -10.17
CA LEU A 62 11.58 -1.35 -9.04
C LEU A 62 12.30 -1.41 -7.70
N THR A 63 13.45 -2.09 -7.63
CA THR A 63 14.26 -2.13 -6.40
C THR A 63 14.81 -0.75 -6.05
N LEU A 64 15.25 0.03 -7.04
CA LEU A 64 15.74 1.40 -6.83
C LEU A 64 14.60 2.34 -6.41
N GLU A 65 13.45 2.27 -7.08
CA GLU A 65 12.26 3.05 -6.73
C GLU A 65 11.78 2.74 -5.30
N LEU A 66 11.76 1.46 -4.91
CA LEU A 66 11.41 1.06 -3.55
C LEU A 66 12.39 1.60 -2.51
N ALA A 67 13.68 1.68 -2.83
CA ALA A 67 14.66 2.26 -1.92
C ALA A 67 14.42 3.76 -1.73
N GLU A 68 14.11 4.49 -2.80
CA GLU A 68 13.79 5.92 -2.75
C GLU A 68 12.51 6.19 -1.94
N ILE A 69 11.44 5.43 -2.22
CA ILE A 69 10.16 5.56 -1.49
C ILE A 69 10.37 5.28 0.01
N ARG A 70 11.17 4.27 0.38
CA ARG A 70 11.47 3.98 1.79
C ARG A 70 12.19 5.14 2.46
N SER A 71 13.18 5.72 1.79
CA SER A 71 13.91 6.89 2.31
C SER A 71 12.99 8.08 2.53
N ILE A 72 12.10 8.37 1.57
CA ILE A 72 11.13 9.47 1.68
C ILE A 72 10.19 9.22 2.86
N ASN A 73 9.67 8.01 2.99
CA ASN A 73 8.73 7.66 4.05
C ASN A 73 9.38 7.79 5.44
N GLU A 74 10.65 7.39 5.58
CA GLU A 74 11.40 7.56 6.82
C GLU A 74 11.57 9.04 7.19
N HIS A 75 11.91 9.89 6.22
CA HIS A 75 12.00 11.33 6.43
C HIS A 75 10.65 11.97 6.79
N GLU A 76 9.58 11.62 6.09
CA GLU A 76 8.25 12.16 6.36
C GLU A 76 7.70 11.71 7.71
N LYS A 77 8.02 10.48 8.12
CA LYS A 77 7.69 10.00 9.47
C LYS A 77 8.39 10.84 10.54
N LEU A 78 9.70 11.07 10.40
CA LEU A 78 10.46 11.91 11.34
C LEU A 78 9.88 13.34 11.42
N ARG A 79 9.59 13.95 10.27
CA ARG A 79 8.98 15.29 10.22
C ARG A 79 7.61 15.34 10.87
N THR A 80 6.82 14.28 10.71
CA THR A 80 5.50 14.17 11.33
C THR A 80 5.64 14.04 12.85
N ASP A 81 6.55 13.20 13.33
CA ASP A 81 6.80 13.01 14.77
C ASP A 81 7.29 14.32 15.41
N GLU A 82 8.22 15.03 14.77
CA GLU A 82 8.66 16.36 15.21
C GLU A 82 7.52 17.38 15.20
N GLY A 83 6.70 17.39 14.14
CA GLY A 83 5.53 18.26 14.04
C GLY A 83 4.52 18.02 15.17
N ILE A 84 4.28 16.77 15.53
CA ILE A 84 3.42 16.39 16.66
C ILE A 84 4.02 16.86 17.98
N LEU A 85 5.32 16.67 18.21
CA LEU A 85 5.99 17.13 19.43
C LEU A 85 5.89 18.65 19.58
N VAL A 86 6.17 19.39 18.52
CA VAL A 86 6.09 20.87 18.52
C VAL A 86 4.65 21.34 18.70
N ALA A 87 3.68 20.72 18.04
CA ALA A 87 2.27 21.05 18.20
C ALA A 87 1.80 20.83 19.64
N ASN A 88 2.14 19.68 20.24
CA ASN A 88 1.82 19.37 21.63
C ASN A 88 2.48 20.35 22.60
N TYR A 89 3.76 20.66 22.37
CA TYR A 89 4.48 21.65 23.16
C TYR A 89 3.80 23.02 23.07
N ASN A 90 3.49 23.49 21.86
CA ASN A 90 2.83 24.78 21.66
C ASN A 90 1.42 24.82 22.30
N GLU A 91 0.66 23.73 22.22
CA GLU A 91 -0.66 23.63 22.86
C GLU A 91 -0.55 23.70 24.38
N GLN A 92 0.43 23.01 24.98
CA GLN A 92 0.68 23.06 26.42
C GLN A 92 1.12 24.45 26.88
N TYR A 93 2.02 25.11 26.13
CA TYR A 93 2.48 26.46 26.46
C TYR A 93 1.36 27.49 26.31
N SER A 94 0.55 27.39 25.26
CA SER A 94 -0.59 28.30 25.05
C SER A 94 -1.65 28.17 26.13
N ARG A 95 -1.73 27.02 26.82
CA ARG A 95 -2.73 26.75 27.87
C ARG A 95 -2.13 26.68 29.28
N LYS A 96 -0.87 27.08 29.46
CA LYS A 96 -0.17 26.98 30.76
C LYS A 96 -0.90 27.74 31.87
N ASN A 97 -1.55 28.83 31.52
CA ASN A 97 -2.33 29.66 32.43
C ASN A 97 -3.83 29.34 32.36
N ASN A 98 -4.24 28.27 31.67
CA ASN A 98 -5.65 27.94 31.55
C ASN A 98 -6.04 26.93 32.64
N ILE A 99 -7.10 27.24 33.37
CA ILE A 99 -7.67 26.34 34.38
C ILE A 99 -9.01 25.82 33.88
N ARG A 100 -9.16 24.50 33.88
CA ARG A 100 -10.44 23.85 33.58
C ARG A 100 -11.23 23.69 34.87
N VAL A 101 -12.44 24.24 34.90
CA VAL A 101 -13.33 24.15 36.04
C VAL A 101 -14.48 23.20 35.68
N LEU A 102 -14.65 22.15 36.48
CA LEU A 102 -15.65 21.09 36.25
C LEU A 102 -16.91 21.29 37.10
N LEU A 103 -17.22 22.54 37.42
CA LEU A 103 -18.40 22.91 38.19
C LEU A 103 -19.40 23.55 37.25
N ALA A 104 -20.67 23.15 37.38
CA ALA A 104 -21.75 23.90 36.78
C ALA A 104 -21.77 25.28 37.47
N LEU A 105 -21.33 26.32 36.75
CA LEU A 105 -21.64 27.68 37.13
C LEU A 105 -23.18 27.76 37.16
N GLN A 106 -23.74 28.06 38.33
CA GLN A 106 -25.17 28.29 38.43
C GLN A 106 -25.45 29.55 37.61
N ASN A 107 -26.10 29.37 36.47
CA ASN A 107 -26.55 30.47 35.63
C ASN A 107 -27.72 31.15 36.33
N ASP A 108 -27.44 32.03 37.28
CA ASP A 108 -28.38 33.13 37.53
C ASP A 108 -28.37 33.96 36.24
N SER A 109 -29.54 34.17 35.65
CA SER A 109 -29.73 34.72 34.29
C SER A 109 -29.12 36.10 34.06
N ASP A 110 -28.67 36.75 35.12
CA ASP A 110 -28.26 38.15 35.14
C ASP A 110 -26.75 38.34 35.38
N LEU A 111 -25.98 37.25 35.57
CA LEU A 111 -24.54 37.32 35.87
C LEU A 111 -23.68 36.87 34.68
N ASP A 112 -22.65 37.66 34.36
CA ASP A 112 -21.57 37.26 33.45
C ASP A 112 -20.81 36.05 34.04
N ASN A 113 -20.36 35.13 33.18
CA ASN A 113 -19.63 33.92 33.55
C ASN A 113 -18.43 34.22 34.46
N LYS A 114 -17.79 35.37 34.22
CA LYS A 114 -16.66 35.89 35.00
C LYS A 114 -17.05 36.20 36.45
N GLN A 115 -18.18 36.87 36.65
CA GLN A 115 -18.66 37.21 37.99
C GLN A 115 -19.18 35.98 38.73
N ALA A 116 -19.92 35.09 38.04
CA ALA A 116 -20.39 33.83 38.61
C ALA A 116 -19.23 32.95 39.10
N PHE A 117 -18.11 32.92 38.35
CA PHE A 117 -16.91 32.21 38.76
C PHE A 117 -16.26 32.83 40.01
N ILE A 118 -16.04 34.15 40.03
CA ILE A 118 -15.43 34.85 41.18
C ILE A 118 -16.25 34.62 42.46
N GLN A 119 -17.57 34.75 42.38
CA GLN A 119 -18.46 34.49 43.52
C GLN A 119 -18.38 33.03 43.98
N THR A 120 -18.31 32.09 43.04
CA THR A 120 -18.21 30.65 43.36
C THR A 120 -16.90 30.35 44.08
N ILE A 121 -15.77 30.89 43.62
CA ILE A 121 -14.47 30.68 44.27
C ILE A 121 -14.42 31.33 45.65
N GLN A 122 -14.90 32.58 45.77
CA GLN A 122 -14.95 33.27 47.06
C GLN A 122 -15.80 32.48 48.07
N ARG A 123 -16.95 31.92 47.65
CA ARG A 123 -17.83 31.13 48.51
C ARG A 123 -17.24 29.77 48.89
N CYS A 124 -16.62 29.07 47.93
CA CYS A 124 -16.19 27.69 48.12
C CYS A 124 -14.78 27.56 48.72
N VAL A 125 -13.91 28.53 48.47
CA VAL A 125 -12.47 28.41 48.76
C VAL A 125 -11.94 29.59 49.59
N ASP A 126 -12.76 30.62 49.84
CA ASP A 126 -12.37 31.84 50.57
C ASP A 126 -11.16 32.57 49.96
N ILE A 127 -10.98 32.46 48.65
CA ILE A 127 -9.95 33.16 47.89
C ILE A 127 -10.59 34.34 47.16
N SER A 128 -10.01 35.53 47.34
CA SER A 128 -10.42 36.73 46.61
C SER A 128 -9.64 36.87 45.32
N ILE A 129 -10.36 36.75 44.19
CA ILE A 129 -9.84 36.94 42.84
C ILE A 129 -10.45 38.22 42.27
N LYS A 130 -9.63 39.10 41.74
CA LYS A 130 -10.08 40.31 41.06
C LYS A 130 -10.47 40.00 39.63
N SER A 131 -11.42 40.79 39.10
CA SER A 131 -11.87 40.62 37.71
C SER A 131 -10.71 40.81 36.72
N GLU A 132 -9.78 41.72 36.99
CA GLU A 132 -8.67 42.02 36.09
C GLU A 132 -7.65 40.87 35.98
N GLU A 133 -7.65 39.93 36.93
CA GLU A 133 -6.77 38.75 36.95
C GLU A 133 -7.28 37.61 36.06
N ILE A 134 -8.47 37.75 35.47
CA ILE A 134 -9.06 36.76 34.57
C ILE A 134 -9.19 37.39 33.18
N GLN A 135 -8.41 36.91 32.22
CA GLN A 135 -8.49 37.35 30.83
C GLN A 135 -9.82 36.95 30.18
N ALA A 136 -10.23 35.69 30.30
CA ALA A 136 -11.47 35.19 29.70
C ALA A 136 -12.03 33.93 30.36
N ILE A 137 -13.34 33.71 30.24
CA ILE A 137 -13.99 32.45 30.58
C ILE A 137 -14.85 31.98 29.40
N HIS A 138 -14.59 30.76 28.94
CA HIS A 138 -15.31 30.17 27.82
C HIS A 138 -15.85 28.78 28.18
N PRO A 139 -17.12 28.46 27.86
CA PRO A 139 -17.61 27.10 27.96
C PRO A 139 -16.96 26.22 26.90
N LEU A 140 -16.45 25.05 27.28
CA LEU A 140 -16.02 24.05 26.31
C LEU A 140 -17.22 23.39 25.65
N GLN A 141 -17.17 23.27 24.31
CA GLN A 141 -18.12 22.47 23.57
C GLN A 141 -17.89 20.98 23.89
N SER A 142 -18.75 20.41 24.73
CA SER A 142 -18.73 18.98 25.11
C SER A 142 -20.16 18.45 25.14
N ARG A 143 -20.32 17.12 25.07
CA ARG A 143 -21.63 16.47 25.26
C ARG A 143 -22.26 16.85 26.63
N ASP A 144 -21.42 17.09 27.62
CA ASP A 144 -21.80 17.74 28.88
C ASP A 144 -21.69 19.26 28.73
N ARG A 145 -22.81 19.97 28.77
CA ARG A 145 -22.90 21.39 28.41
C ARG A 145 -22.20 22.37 29.37
N ASN A 146 -21.68 21.92 30.51
CA ASN A 146 -21.27 22.81 31.61
C ASN A 146 -19.82 22.59 32.05
N LYS A 147 -18.84 22.74 31.14
CA LYS A 147 -17.40 22.65 31.47
C LYS A 147 -16.69 23.95 31.07
N PRO A 148 -16.64 24.98 31.94
CA PRO A 148 -15.91 26.21 31.65
C PRO A 148 -14.38 26.03 31.69
N VAL A 149 -13.70 26.78 30.84
CA VAL A 149 -12.24 26.99 30.86
C VAL A 149 -11.99 28.47 31.12
N ILE A 150 -11.05 28.72 32.01
CA ILE A 150 -10.64 30.04 32.46
C ILE A 150 -9.25 30.27 31.93
N THR A 151 -9.05 31.43 31.33
CA THR A 151 -7.76 31.90 30.84
C THR A 151 -7.38 33.10 31.70
N TYR A 152 -6.22 33.03 32.35
CA TYR A 152 -5.65 34.08 33.18
C TYR A 152 -4.75 35.00 32.35
#